data_AF-A0A9E7G255-F1
#
_entry.id   AF-A0A9E7G255-F1
#
_cell.length_a   1.000
_cell.length_b   1.000
_cell.length_c   1.000
_cell.angle_alpha   90.00
_cell.angle_beta   90.00
_cell.angle_gamma   90.00
#
_symmetry.space_group_name_H-M   'P 1'
#
loop_
_entity.id
_entity.type
_entity.pdbx_description
1 polymer ?
#
loop_
_entity_poly.entity_id
_entity_poly.type
_entity_poly.pdbx_seq_one_letter_code
_entity_poly.pdbx_strand_id
1 'polypeptide(L)'
;MKFGQTFTEYLHGEQEAFLNKCSHVEYKRLKKFLKSCRVCRALNESHGGANDRHEEGKEMSEFCRCNSCALCDQMFFTELTKEASDIAGCFSSRVRRLLNLHVSSGLFRYMWRLRHCFMDDQQVMIQEGRMLLDYVTMNAIAINKILKKYDKIHGSADGRKFKTKMRAEHIELLQSPWLIELGAFYLNFSGSDFGEPGEFFHKFSCDLSDMQPVMTMTLSDSMKYEYSLVCAICLDTVFNPYALGCGHLFCKSCACSAASVLLFQGLKEAPQDVKCPVCRSVCTRMRCT
;
A
#
# COMPACT_ATOMS: atom_id res chain seq x y z
N MET A 1 -18.75 -3.25 15.20
CA MET A 1 -17.61 -3.65 14.33
C MET A 1 -16.28 -3.60 15.09
N LYS A 2 -15.64 -4.76 15.29
CA LYS A 2 -14.42 -4.99 16.11
C LYS A 2 -13.09 -4.79 15.37
N PHE A 3 -13.03 -4.10 14.21
CA PHE A 3 -11.80 -4.02 13.41
C PHE A 3 -10.54 -3.57 14.16
N GLY A 4 -10.65 -2.63 15.11
CA GLY A 4 -9.48 -2.20 15.88
C GLY A 4 -8.89 -3.31 16.75
N GLN A 5 -9.71 -4.26 17.19
CA GLN A 5 -9.29 -5.47 17.87
C GLN A 5 -8.67 -6.46 16.87
N THR A 6 -9.33 -6.75 15.75
CA THR A 6 -8.81 -7.59 14.67
C THR A 6 -7.45 -7.12 14.15
N PHE A 7 -7.25 -5.81 13.99
CA PHE A 7 -5.98 -5.25 13.54
C PHE A 7 -4.88 -5.39 14.61
N THR A 8 -5.24 -5.33 15.90
CA THR A 8 -4.29 -5.58 16.99
C THR A 8 -3.93 -7.06 17.07
N GLU A 9 -4.90 -7.95 16.94
CA GLU A 9 -4.71 -9.41 16.91
C GLU A 9 -3.85 -9.81 15.71
N TYR A 10 -3.99 -9.14 14.57
CA TYR A 10 -3.10 -9.30 13.43
C TYR A 10 -1.65 -8.91 13.75
N LEU A 11 -1.43 -7.75 14.40
CA LEU A 11 -0.10 -7.26 14.74
C LEU A 11 0.63 -8.14 15.76
N HIS A 12 -0.10 -8.67 16.74
CA HIS A 12 0.43 -9.52 17.83
C HIS A 12 0.14 -11.03 17.62
N GLY A 13 -0.24 -11.40 16.41
CA GLY A 13 -0.55 -12.80 16.07
C GLY A 13 0.71 -13.57 15.69
N GLU A 14 0.52 -14.64 14.93
CA GLU A 14 1.60 -15.52 14.45
C GLU A 14 2.70 -14.78 13.64
N GLN A 15 2.37 -13.59 13.11
CA GLN A 15 3.27 -12.77 12.30
C GLN A 15 4.04 -11.71 13.11
N GLU A 16 3.89 -11.66 14.43
CA GLU A 16 4.45 -10.60 15.30
C GLU A 16 5.96 -10.41 15.12
N ALA A 17 6.75 -11.50 15.04
CA ALA A 17 8.20 -11.42 14.86
C ALA A 17 8.62 -10.72 13.55
N PHE A 18 7.83 -10.88 12.49
CA PHE A 18 8.04 -10.23 11.20
C PHE A 18 7.60 -8.76 11.23
N LEU A 19 6.47 -8.49 11.88
CA LEU A 19 5.82 -7.18 11.97
C LEU A 19 6.49 -6.25 12.97
N ASN A 20 7.17 -6.75 14.01
CA ASN A 20 7.95 -5.94 14.96
C ASN A 20 9.06 -5.12 14.30
N LYS A 21 9.47 -5.52 13.09
CA LYS A 21 10.46 -4.80 12.27
C LYS A 21 9.80 -3.95 11.18
N CYS A 22 8.47 -3.77 11.21
CA CYS A 22 7.69 -3.01 10.23
C CYS A 22 6.98 -1.84 10.91
N SER A 23 7.00 -0.68 10.28
CA SER A 23 6.08 0.42 10.60
C SER A 23 4.64 -0.02 10.32
N HIS A 24 3.66 0.50 11.05
CA HIS A 24 2.25 0.16 10.83
C HIS A 24 1.37 1.33 11.26
N VAL A 25 0.11 1.31 10.83
CA VAL A 25 -0.86 2.34 11.19
C VAL A 25 -1.13 2.29 12.69
N GLU A 26 -0.95 3.39 13.40
CA GLU A 26 -1.23 3.52 14.83
C GLU A 26 -2.74 3.69 15.06
N TYR A 27 -3.53 2.72 14.57
CA TYR A 27 -4.97 2.83 14.39
C TYR A 27 -5.71 3.16 15.70
N LYS A 28 -5.27 2.58 16.83
CA LYS A 28 -5.82 2.87 18.16
C LYS A 28 -5.53 4.30 18.61
N ARG A 29 -4.29 4.78 18.43
CA ARG A 29 -3.87 6.14 18.78
C ARG A 29 -4.61 7.17 17.93
N LEU A 30 -4.63 7.01 16.61
CA LEU A 30 -5.37 7.87 15.68
C LEU A 30 -6.86 7.89 16.00
N LYS A 31 -7.45 6.73 16.28
CA LYS A 31 -8.87 6.64 16.69
C LYS A 31 -9.13 7.36 18.01
N LYS A 32 -8.21 7.31 18.98
CA LYS A 32 -8.32 8.02 20.26
C LYS A 32 -8.23 9.53 20.05
N PHE A 33 -7.28 9.98 19.23
CA PHE A 33 -7.12 11.39 18.86
C PHE A 33 -8.40 11.98 18.26
N LEU A 34 -9.02 11.28 17.29
CA LEU A 34 -10.27 11.74 16.68
C LEU A 34 -11.43 11.80 17.68
N LYS A 35 -11.51 10.87 18.63
CA LYS A 35 -12.54 10.88 19.69
C LYS A 35 -12.36 12.00 20.72
N SER A 36 -11.14 12.53 20.85
CA SER A 36 -10.83 13.64 21.75
C SER A 36 -11.06 15.02 21.14
N CYS A 37 -11.53 15.11 19.89
CA CYS A 37 -11.85 16.38 19.25
C CYS A 37 -12.88 17.15 20.09
N ARG A 38 -12.46 18.30 20.64
CA ARG A 38 -13.28 19.13 21.54
C ARG A 38 -14.30 19.97 20.78
N VAL A 39 -13.99 20.41 19.56
CA VAL A 39 -14.85 21.25 18.71
C VAL A 39 -16.11 20.48 18.28
N CYS A 40 -15.94 19.39 17.52
CA CYS A 40 -16.25 18.05 17.99
C CYS A 40 -17.43 17.91 18.98
N ARG A 41 -17.03 17.84 20.25
CA ARG A 41 -17.88 17.52 21.38
C ARG A 41 -18.76 18.70 21.82
N ALA A 42 -18.23 19.92 21.76
CA ALA A 42 -18.93 21.13 22.18
C ALA A 42 -20.15 21.45 21.30
N LEU A 43 -20.07 21.22 19.98
CA LEU A 43 -21.21 21.43 19.07
C LEU A 43 -22.35 20.42 19.29
N ASN A 44 -22.04 19.22 19.78
CA ASN A 44 -23.07 18.25 20.17
C ASN A 44 -23.76 18.69 21.47
N GLU A 45 -23.00 19.18 22.44
CA GLU A 45 -23.54 19.67 23.73
C GLU A 45 -24.42 20.91 23.55
N SER A 46 -24.11 21.79 22.59
CA SER A 46 -24.96 22.96 22.28
C SER A 46 -26.29 22.63 21.60
N HIS A 47 -26.45 21.43 21.01
CA HIS A 47 -27.71 20.99 20.41
C HIS A 47 -28.62 20.20 21.37
N GLY A 48 -28.12 19.77 22.54
CA GLY A 48 -28.89 19.04 23.55
C GLY A 48 -29.67 19.93 24.54
N GLY A 49 -29.71 21.24 24.32
CA GLY A 49 -30.28 22.22 25.26
C GLY A 49 -31.68 22.74 24.90
N ALA A 50 -32.65 21.86 24.61
CA ALA A 50 -34.07 22.21 24.67
C ALA A 50 -34.96 20.96 24.73
N ASN A 51 -35.52 20.68 25.93
CA ASN A 51 -36.60 19.73 26.30
C ASN A 51 -36.51 18.30 25.73
N ASP A 52 -36.44 17.24 26.52
CA ASP A 52 -37.59 16.74 27.30
C ASP A 52 -37.16 15.56 28.19
N ARG A 53 -37.93 15.31 29.25
CA ARG A 53 -37.76 14.20 30.18
C ARG A 53 -38.34 12.92 29.56
N HIS A 54 -37.60 11.80 29.54
CA HIS A 54 -38.06 10.43 29.86
C HIS A 54 -36.99 9.37 29.53
N GLU A 55 -37.16 8.21 30.18
CA GLU A 55 -36.24 7.10 30.44
C GLU A 55 -35.75 6.24 29.24
N GLU A 56 -34.70 5.47 29.58
CA GLU A 56 -34.29 4.17 29.03
C GLU A 56 -33.62 4.04 27.65
N GLY A 57 -32.41 3.45 27.70
CA GLY A 57 -31.83 2.60 26.66
C GLY A 57 -31.68 3.18 25.25
N LYS A 58 -30.50 3.72 24.91
CA LYS A 58 -30.05 3.79 23.50
C LYS A 58 -28.54 3.89 23.35
N GLU A 59 -27.95 2.77 22.91
CA GLU A 59 -26.86 2.85 21.94
C GLU A 59 -27.30 3.69 20.73
N MET A 60 -26.33 4.36 20.10
CA MET A 60 -26.40 5.06 18.81
C MET A 60 -26.70 6.58 18.88
N SER A 61 -25.80 7.32 18.23
CA SER A 61 -26.01 8.63 17.61
C SER A 61 -25.99 9.88 18.48
N GLU A 62 -24.87 10.61 18.45
CA GLU A 62 -24.92 12.05 18.19
C GLU A 62 -23.60 12.53 17.55
N PHE A 63 -23.69 12.83 16.26
CA PHE A 63 -22.57 13.20 15.39
C PHE A 63 -22.44 14.72 15.31
N CYS A 64 -21.21 15.19 15.39
CA CYS A 64 -20.88 16.59 15.23
C CYS A 64 -20.99 17.03 13.76
N ARG A 65 -21.61 18.20 13.54
CA ARG A 65 -21.65 18.91 12.24
C ARG A 65 -20.57 19.99 12.16
N CYS A 66 -19.35 19.67 12.58
CA CYS A 66 -18.20 20.55 12.42
C CYS A 66 -17.63 20.41 11.01
N ASN A 67 -18.08 21.24 10.06
CA ASN A 67 -17.65 21.15 8.65
C ASN A 67 -16.11 21.19 8.44
N SER A 68 -15.32 21.72 9.38
CA SER A 68 -13.85 21.70 9.34
C SER A 68 -13.22 21.94 10.72
N CYS A 69 -12.21 21.16 11.11
CA CYS A 69 -11.46 21.34 12.37
C CYS A 69 -9.96 21.44 12.04
N ALA A 70 -9.44 22.66 11.87
CA ALA A 70 -8.08 22.90 11.40
C ALA A 70 -6.98 22.18 12.22
N LEU A 71 -7.16 22.05 13.54
CA LEU A 71 -6.23 21.32 14.41
C LEU A 71 -6.27 19.81 14.17
N CYS A 72 -7.47 19.24 13.95
CA CYS A 72 -7.60 17.85 13.59
C CYS A 72 -7.08 17.61 12.17
N ASP A 73 -7.41 18.48 11.22
CA ASP A 73 -6.94 18.41 9.83
C ASP A 73 -5.41 18.34 9.80
N GLN A 74 -4.74 19.31 10.43
CA GLN A 74 -3.29 19.40 10.42
C GLN A 74 -2.67 18.15 11.06
N MET A 75 -2.98 17.88 12.34
CA MET A 75 -2.31 16.81 13.09
C MET A 75 -2.63 15.41 12.55
N PHE A 76 -3.89 15.16 12.19
CA PHE A 76 -4.30 13.83 11.73
C PHE A 76 -3.70 13.50 10.37
N PHE A 77 -3.79 14.42 9.40
CA PHE A 77 -3.28 14.16 8.06
C PHE A 77 -1.76 14.14 8.02
N THR A 78 -1.05 14.95 8.82
CA THR A 78 0.42 14.90 8.89
C THR A 78 0.91 13.57 9.47
N GLU A 79 0.32 13.11 10.58
CA GLU A 79 0.71 11.84 11.21
C GLU A 79 0.38 10.67 10.28
N LEU A 80 -0.80 10.65 9.66
CA LEU A 80 -1.20 9.59 8.75
C LEU A 80 -0.34 9.56 7.48
N THR A 81 0.06 10.73 6.96
CA THR A 81 0.99 10.82 5.81
C THR A 81 2.34 10.20 6.15
N LYS A 82 2.86 10.50 7.35
CA LYS A 82 4.11 9.95 7.85
C LYS A 82 4.02 8.43 8.01
N GLU A 83 3.01 7.94 8.72
CA GLU A 83 2.78 6.50 8.90
C GLU A 83 2.67 5.77 7.55
N ALA A 84 1.89 6.31 6.60
CA ALA A 84 1.74 5.73 5.27
C ALA A 84 3.06 5.69 4.48
N SER A 85 3.86 6.76 4.57
CA SER A 85 5.17 6.83 3.91
C SER A 85 6.17 5.84 4.50
N ASP A 86 6.20 5.71 5.83
CA ASP A 86 7.05 4.75 6.53
C ASP A 86 6.67 3.30 6.16
N ILE A 87 5.37 3.01 6.06
CA ILE A 87 4.86 1.70 5.61
C ILE A 87 5.25 1.44 4.15
N ALA A 88 5.07 2.41 3.25
CA ALA A 88 5.45 2.29 1.84
C ALA A 88 6.96 2.04 1.68
N GLY A 89 7.79 2.74 2.45
CA GLY A 89 9.25 2.55 2.50
C GLY A 89 9.64 1.17 3.03
N CYS A 90 9.00 0.71 4.11
CA CYS A 90 9.23 -0.62 4.66
C CYS A 90 8.84 -1.72 3.67
N PHE A 91 7.65 -1.63 3.08
CA PHE A 91 7.13 -2.57 2.09
C PHE A 91 8.06 -2.67 0.87
N SER A 92 8.37 -1.53 0.23
CA SER A 92 9.25 -1.49 -0.95
C SER A 92 10.63 -2.08 -0.67
N SER A 93 11.22 -1.75 0.48
CA SER A 93 12.54 -2.27 0.87
C SER A 93 12.53 -3.79 1.02
N ARG A 94 11.48 -4.35 1.63
CA ARG A 94 11.36 -5.80 1.85
C ARG A 94 11.01 -6.57 0.59
N VAL A 95 10.08 -6.07 -0.23
CA VAL A 95 9.78 -6.67 -1.54
C VAL A 95 11.05 -6.71 -2.39
N ARG A 96 11.81 -5.62 -2.46
CA ARG A 96 13.08 -5.58 -3.17
C ARG A 96 14.09 -6.60 -2.64
N ARG A 97 14.16 -6.80 -1.32
CA ARG A 97 15.03 -7.81 -0.71
C ARG A 97 14.60 -9.22 -1.13
N LEU A 98 13.31 -9.52 -1.05
CA LEU A 98 12.73 -10.81 -1.44
C LEU A 98 13.03 -11.12 -2.92
N LEU A 99 12.79 -10.15 -3.81
CA LEU A 99 13.03 -10.32 -5.25
C LEU A 99 14.50 -10.46 -5.61
N ASN A 100 15.40 -9.71 -4.95
CA ASN A 100 16.84 -9.88 -5.13
C ASN A 100 17.30 -11.30 -4.79
N LEU A 101 16.71 -11.92 -3.75
CA LEU A 101 17.01 -13.30 -3.40
C LEU A 101 16.50 -14.27 -4.48
N HIS A 102 15.29 -14.04 -5.00
CA HIS A 102 14.70 -14.83 -6.08
C HIS A 102 15.52 -14.81 -7.38
N VAL A 103 15.95 -13.62 -7.82
CA VAL A 103 16.67 -13.43 -9.10
C VAL A 103 18.16 -13.78 -8.99
N SER A 104 18.72 -13.82 -7.78
CA SER A 104 20.15 -14.06 -7.59
C SER A 104 20.62 -15.46 -8.03
N SER A 105 21.72 -15.49 -8.79
CA SER A 105 22.47 -16.70 -9.18
C SER A 105 23.88 -16.67 -8.56
N GLY A 106 24.53 -17.83 -8.47
CA GLY A 106 25.91 -17.94 -7.95
C GLY A 106 26.04 -17.82 -6.42
N LEU A 107 26.98 -16.99 -5.94
CA LEU A 107 27.40 -16.94 -4.53
C LEU A 107 26.30 -16.48 -3.56
N PHE A 108 25.40 -15.59 -3.96
CA PHE A 108 24.28 -15.17 -3.12
C PHE A 108 23.30 -16.32 -2.87
N ARG A 109 23.03 -17.14 -3.90
CA ARG A 109 22.25 -18.38 -3.79
C ARG A 109 22.96 -19.41 -2.89
N TYR A 110 24.28 -19.52 -3.01
CA TYR A 110 25.09 -20.40 -2.16
C TYR A 110 25.11 -19.98 -0.68
N MET A 111 25.32 -18.69 -0.39
CA MET A 111 25.27 -18.13 0.98
C MET A 111 23.89 -18.28 1.62
N TRP A 112 22.81 -18.17 0.84
CA TRP A 112 21.46 -18.40 1.32
C TRP A 112 21.24 -19.87 1.70
N ARG A 113 21.64 -20.81 0.83
CA ARG A 113 21.61 -22.25 1.12
C ARG A 113 22.39 -22.63 2.37
N LEU A 114 23.53 -22.00 2.62
CA LEU A 114 24.32 -22.20 3.85
C LEU A 114 23.59 -21.73 5.12
N ARG A 115 22.71 -20.74 5.03
CA ARG A 115 21.90 -20.26 6.17
C ARG A 115 20.66 -21.11 6.42
N HIS A 116 20.16 -21.83 5.41
CA HIS A 116 18.89 -22.56 5.45
C HIS A 116 19.04 -24.06 5.12
N CYS A 117 20.14 -24.70 5.54
CA CYS A 117 20.55 -26.07 5.21
C CYS A 117 19.51 -27.23 5.32
N PHE A 118 18.28 -27.00 5.79
CA PHE A 118 17.22 -28.02 5.94
C PHE A 118 15.79 -27.53 5.62
N MET A 119 15.60 -26.34 5.03
CA MET A 119 14.27 -25.81 4.67
C MET A 119 14.15 -25.63 3.16
N ASP A 120 12.94 -25.82 2.63
CA ASP A 120 12.65 -25.49 1.24
C ASP A 120 12.72 -23.96 1.06
N ASP A 121 13.84 -23.47 0.52
CA ASP A 121 14.12 -22.06 0.27
C ASP A 121 12.97 -21.35 -0.47
N GLN A 122 12.25 -22.08 -1.33
CA GLN A 122 11.12 -21.52 -2.09
C GLN A 122 9.89 -21.30 -1.21
N GLN A 123 9.55 -22.25 -0.32
CA GLN A 123 8.42 -22.11 0.60
C GLN A 123 8.61 -20.93 1.57
N VAL A 124 9.84 -20.73 2.06
CA VAL A 124 10.17 -19.59 2.94
C VAL A 124 9.97 -18.26 2.20
N MET A 125 10.40 -18.15 0.94
CA MET A 125 10.20 -16.93 0.14
C MET A 125 8.73 -16.68 -0.19
N ILE A 126 7.97 -17.72 -0.55
CA ILE A 126 6.52 -17.61 -0.80
C ILE A 126 5.79 -17.14 0.46
N GLN A 127 6.17 -17.70 1.62
CA GLN A 127 5.61 -17.31 2.91
C GLN A 127 5.98 -15.87 3.27
N GLU A 128 7.23 -15.44 3.06
CA GLU A 128 7.63 -14.05 3.28
C GLU A 128 6.85 -13.09 2.37
N GLY A 129 6.68 -13.43 1.09
CA GLY A 129 5.82 -12.69 0.17
C GLY A 129 4.38 -12.58 0.71
N ARG A 130 3.88 -13.62 1.37
CA ARG A 130 2.49 -13.70 1.84
C ARG A 130 2.30 -12.72 2.99
N MET A 131 3.25 -12.75 3.91
CA MET A 131 3.29 -11.82 5.02
C MET A 131 3.40 -10.37 4.54
N LEU A 132 4.15 -10.09 3.47
CA LEU A 132 4.22 -8.75 2.87
C LEU A 132 2.89 -8.31 2.25
N LEU A 133 2.19 -9.21 1.55
CA LEU A 133 0.89 -8.93 0.95
C LEU A 133 -0.19 -8.67 2.01
N ASP A 134 -0.23 -9.50 3.06
CA ASP A 134 -1.17 -9.32 4.17
C ASP A 134 -0.85 -8.02 4.93
N TYR A 135 0.43 -7.72 5.14
CA TYR A 135 0.90 -6.49 5.79
C TYR A 135 0.43 -5.23 5.05
N VAL A 136 0.68 -5.13 3.74
CA VAL A 136 0.27 -3.94 2.98
C VAL A 136 -1.26 -3.83 2.88
N THR A 137 -1.94 -4.97 2.76
CA THR A 137 -3.41 -5.04 2.73
C THR A 137 -4.04 -4.56 4.04
N MET A 138 -3.59 -5.10 5.19
CA MET A 138 -4.14 -4.76 6.50
C MET A 138 -3.90 -3.28 6.83
N ASN A 139 -2.72 -2.76 6.52
CA ASN A 139 -2.43 -1.33 6.68
C ASN A 139 -3.31 -0.47 5.75
N ALA A 140 -3.48 -0.82 4.49
CA ALA A 140 -4.36 -0.09 3.57
C ALA A 140 -5.83 -0.10 4.04
N ILE A 141 -6.32 -1.22 4.56
CA ILE A 141 -7.66 -1.32 5.15
C ILE A 141 -7.76 -0.42 6.39
N ALA A 142 -6.73 -0.39 7.25
CA ALA A 142 -6.69 0.47 8.42
C ALA A 142 -6.73 1.95 8.05
N ILE A 143 -5.93 2.39 7.06
CA ILE A 143 -5.95 3.75 6.49
C ILE A 143 -7.36 4.09 5.98
N ASN A 144 -7.95 3.22 5.17
CA ASN A 144 -9.29 3.44 4.63
C ASN A 144 -10.36 3.55 5.74
N LYS A 145 -10.27 2.72 6.78
CA LYS A 145 -11.21 2.76 7.91
C LYS A 145 -11.02 3.99 8.79
N ILE A 146 -9.78 4.43 9.02
CA ILE A 146 -9.54 5.63 9.84
C ILE A 146 -9.93 6.91 9.09
N LEU A 147 -9.73 6.97 7.77
CA LEU A 147 -10.24 8.07 6.93
C LEU A 147 -11.77 8.12 6.90
N LYS A 148 -12.46 6.97 6.75
CA LYS A 148 -13.92 6.92 6.88
C LYS A 148 -14.40 7.36 8.27
N LYS A 149 -13.63 7.05 9.31
CA LYS A 149 -13.92 7.51 10.67
C LYS A 149 -13.71 9.02 10.83
N TYR A 150 -12.70 9.59 10.18
CA TYR A 150 -12.47 11.02 10.12
C TYR A 150 -13.70 11.76 9.58
N ASP A 151 -14.11 11.39 8.36
CA ASP A 151 -15.29 11.95 7.68
C ASP A 151 -16.54 11.81 8.54
N LYS A 152 -16.71 10.64 9.17
CA LYS A 152 -17.86 10.37 10.02
C LYS A 152 -17.88 11.21 11.31
N ILE A 153 -16.73 11.56 11.89
CA ILE A 153 -16.66 12.36 13.12
C ILE A 153 -16.83 13.86 12.83
N HIS A 154 -16.33 14.33 11.69
CA HIS A 154 -16.38 15.74 11.32
C HIS A 154 -17.57 16.06 10.38
N GLY A 155 -18.30 15.06 9.88
CA GLY A 155 -19.34 15.30 8.87
C GLY A 155 -18.80 15.88 7.56
N SER A 156 -17.49 15.68 7.28
CA SER A 156 -16.81 16.25 6.12
C SER A 156 -16.49 15.19 5.05
N ALA A 157 -15.89 15.63 3.95
CA ALA A 157 -15.39 14.78 2.88
C ALA A 157 -13.85 14.79 2.79
N ASP A 158 -13.17 15.34 3.80
CA ASP A 158 -11.74 15.62 3.72
C ASP A 158 -10.89 14.36 3.84
N GLY A 159 -11.36 13.33 4.55
CA GLY A 159 -10.74 12.01 4.52
C GLY A 159 -10.80 11.36 3.14
N ARG A 160 -11.90 11.54 2.39
CA ARG A 160 -11.97 11.12 0.97
C ARG A 160 -11.04 11.94 0.08
N LYS A 161 -11.02 13.27 0.22
CA LYS A 161 -10.11 14.15 -0.53
C LYS A 161 -8.64 13.79 -0.24
N PHE A 162 -8.32 13.52 1.02
CA PHE A 162 -7.00 13.10 1.45
C PHE A 162 -6.61 11.75 0.82
N LYS A 163 -7.53 10.79 0.72
CA LYS A 163 -7.26 9.54 -0.02
C LYS A 163 -6.89 9.80 -1.49
N THR A 164 -7.58 10.72 -2.15
CA THR A 164 -7.23 11.12 -3.53
C THR A 164 -5.86 11.80 -3.58
N LYS A 165 -5.57 12.68 -2.60
CA LYS A 165 -4.25 13.30 -2.43
C LYS A 165 -3.14 12.26 -2.26
N MET A 166 -3.36 11.23 -1.45
CA MET A 166 -2.39 10.13 -1.27
C MET A 166 -2.04 9.43 -2.59
N ARG A 167 -3.00 9.31 -3.52
CA ARG A 167 -2.75 8.74 -4.85
C ARG A 167 -1.90 9.65 -5.71
N ALA A 168 -2.20 10.95 -5.69
CA ALA A 168 -1.42 11.96 -6.41
C ALA A 168 0.01 12.10 -5.85
N GLU A 169 0.20 11.88 -4.55
CA GLU A 169 1.50 11.87 -3.88
C GLU A 169 2.16 10.48 -3.89
N HIS A 170 1.56 9.48 -4.53
CA HIS A 170 2.09 8.11 -4.68
C HIS A 170 2.43 7.40 -3.35
N ILE A 171 1.70 7.72 -2.29
CA ILE A 171 1.79 7.09 -0.96
C ILE A 171 0.62 6.13 -0.68
N GLU A 172 -0.29 5.95 -1.64
CA GLU A 172 -1.38 4.99 -1.56
C GLU A 172 -0.83 3.56 -1.72
N LEU A 173 -0.93 2.77 -0.65
CA LEU A 173 -0.23 1.49 -0.51
C LEU A 173 -0.63 0.44 -1.56
N LEU A 174 -1.91 0.42 -1.98
CA LEU A 174 -2.45 -0.57 -2.92
C LEU A 174 -2.33 -0.11 -4.39
N GLN A 175 -1.67 1.01 -4.63
CA GLN A 175 -1.27 1.51 -5.94
C GLN A 175 0.25 1.54 -6.07
N SER A 176 0.96 0.91 -5.13
CA SER A 176 2.42 0.80 -5.17
C SER A 176 2.86 -0.08 -6.34
N PRO A 177 3.81 0.38 -7.19
CA PRO A 177 4.37 -0.47 -8.25
C PRO A 177 5.04 -1.75 -7.73
N TRP A 178 5.45 -1.78 -6.46
CA TRP A 178 6.01 -2.97 -5.83
C TRP A 178 4.98 -4.11 -5.69
N LEU A 179 3.67 -3.82 -5.76
CA LEU A 179 2.65 -4.86 -5.83
C LEU A 179 2.59 -5.56 -7.20
N ILE A 180 2.99 -4.88 -8.27
CA ILE A 180 3.10 -5.49 -9.60
C ILE A 180 4.21 -6.55 -9.57
N GLU A 181 5.37 -6.20 -9.00
CA GLU A 181 6.49 -7.13 -8.87
C GLU A 181 6.17 -8.30 -7.93
N LEU A 182 5.54 -8.01 -6.79
CA LEU A 182 5.12 -9.07 -5.87
C LEU A 182 4.07 -9.99 -6.51
N GLY A 183 3.14 -9.43 -7.29
CA GLY A 183 2.15 -10.19 -8.06
C GLY A 183 2.80 -11.04 -9.16
N ALA A 184 3.75 -10.49 -9.91
CA ALA A 184 4.52 -11.21 -10.92
C ALA A 184 5.33 -12.36 -10.30
N PHE A 185 5.99 -12.11 -9.17
CA PHE A 185 6.63 -13.13 -8.35
C PHE A 185 5.64 -14.27 -8.07
N TYR A 186 4.45 -13.97 -7.53
CA TYR A 186 3.44 -15.00 -7.26
C TYR A 186 3.00 -15.81 -8.47
N LEU A 187 2.66 -15.14 -9.58
CA LEU A 187 2.20 -15.79 -10.79
C LEU A 187 3.25 -16.75 -11.37
N ASN A 188 4.53 -16.39 -11.27
CA ASN A 188 5.64 -17.23 -11.70
C ASN A 188 5.86 -18.46 -10.78
N PHE A 189 5.45 -18.40 -9.51
CA PHE A 189 5.52 -19.54 -8.58
C PHE A 189 4.31 -20.48 -8.68
N SER A 190 3.12 -19.98 -9.05
CA SER A 190 1.92 -20.82 -9.21
C SER A 190 1.98 -21.81 -10.39
N GLY A 191 2.97 -21.69 -11.27
CA GLY A 191 3.16 -22.60 -12.42
C GLY A 191 4.04 -23.83 -12.14
N SER A 192 4.60 -23.99 -10.94
CA SER A 192 5.42 -25.17 -10.57
C SER A 192 4.59 -26.21 -9.82
N ASP A 193 4.70 -27.49 -10.21
CA ASP A 193 3.98 -28.68 -9.73
C ASP A 193 4.07 -28.96 -8.22
N PHE A 194 3.53 -28.07 -7.40
CA PHE A 194 3.31 -28.30 -5.98
C PHE A 194 1.82 -28.19 -5.73
N GLY A 195 1.27 -29.22 -5.07
CA GLY A 195 -0.17 -29.51 -4.93
C GLY A 195 -1.04 -28.32 -4.56
N GLU A 196 -2.33 -28.48 -4.86
CA GLU A 196 -3.36 -27.44 -4.98
C GLU A 196 -2.99 -26.06 -4.44
N PRO A 197 -2.95 -25.02 -5.30
CA PRO A 197 -2.78 -23.67 -4.84
C PRO A 197 -3.91 -23.37 -3.85
N GLY A 198 -3.60 -23.36 -2.55
CA GLY A 198 -4.59 -22.96 -1.55
C GLY A 198 -5.20 -21.61 -1.95
N GLU A 199 -6.44 -21.32 -1.50
CA GLU A 199 -7.30 -20.15 -1.86
C GLU A 199 -6.56 -18.80 -2.01
N PHE A 200 -5.38 -18.68 -1.43
CA PHE A 200 -4.44 -17.56 -1.48
C PHE A 200 -3.78 -17.26 -2.85
N PHE A 201 -3.50 -18.27 -3.69
CA PHE A 201 -2.85 -18.03 -5.01
C PHE A 201 -3.77 -17.32 -6.01
N HIS A 202 -5.07 -17.25 -5.73
CA HIS A 202 -6.06 -16.56 -6.54
C HIS A 202 -6.12 -15.04 -6.29
N LYS A 203 -5.24 -14.49 -5.45
CA LYS A 203 -5.21 -13.04 -5.19
C LYS A 203 -4.70 -12.24 -6.38
N PHE A 204 -3.89 -12.82 -7.26
CA PHE A 204 -3.39 -12.15 -8.47
C PHE A 204 -3.82 -12.90 -9.73
N SER A 205 -4.17 -12.15 -10.77
CA SER A 205 -4.32 -12.65 -12.13
C SER A 205 -3.69 -11.67 -13.11
N CYS A 206 -3.36 -12.14 -14.31
CA CYS A 206 -2.81 -11.31 -15.36
C CYS A 206 -3.52 -11.65 -16.67
N ASP A 207 -4.07 -10.63 -17.32
CA ASP A 207 -4.60 -10.73 -18.66
C ASP A 207 -3.65 -10.01 -19.62
N LEU A 208 -3.12 -10.77 -20.58
CA LEU A 208 -2.21 -10.30 -21.62
C LEU A 208 -2.83 -10.41 -23.01
N SER A 209 -4.11 -10.79 -23.10
CA SER A 209 -4.78 -11.12 -24.36
C SER A 209 -5.32 -9.91 -25.12
N ASP A 210 -5.36 -8.73 -24.48
CA ASP A 210 -5.90 -7.49 -25.04
C ASP A 210 -4.82 -6.45 -25.41
N MET A 211 -5.21 -5.42 -26.17
CA MET A 211 -4.43 -4.18 -26.40
C MET A 211 -4.11 -3.40 -25.10
N GLN A 212 -4.65 -3.84 -23.96
CA GLN A 212 -4.41 -3.29 -22.64
C GLN A 212 -4.07 -4.42 -21.66
N PRO A 213 -2.79 -4.84 -21.58
CA PRO A 213 -2.36 -5.81 -20.58
C PRO A 213 -2.57 -5.27 -19.17
N VAL A 214 -3.20 -6.07 -18.30
CA VAL A 214 -3.55 -5.69 -16.93
C VAL A 214 -3.24 -6.81 -15.95
N MET A 215 -2.58 -6.44 -14.86
CA MET A 215 -2.50 -7.29 -13.67
C MET A 215 -3.62 -6.91 -12.70
N THR A 216 -4.37 -7.88 -12.21
CA THR A 216 -5.45 -7.67 -11.24
C THR A 216 -5.10 -8.30 -9.91
N MET A 217 -5.28 -7.54 -8.83
CA MET A 217 -5.22 -8.04 -7.46
C MET A 217 -6.61 -8.02 -6.82
N THR A 218 -7.08 -9.17 -6.36
CA THR A 218 -8.37 -9.32 -5.68
C THR A 218 -8.15 -9.52 -4.18
N LEU A 219 -8.68 -8.61 -3.37
CA LEU A 219 -8.64 -8.72 -1.90
C LEU A 219 -9.89 -9.37 -1.31
N SER A 220 -11.02 -9.14 -1.97
CA SER A 220 -12.33 -9.73 -1.68
C SER A 220 -13.19 -9.61 -2.93
N ASP A 221 -14.32 -10.32 -3.01
CA ASP A 221 -15.20 -10.32 -4.18
C ASP A 221 -15.64 -8.92 -4.66
N SER A 222 -15.64 -7.93 -3.75
CA SER A 222 -15.99 -6.54 -4.03
C SER A 222 -14.81 -5.56 -4.16
N MET A 223 -13.56 -6.01 -3.95
CA MET A 223 -12.38 -5.15 -3.98
C MET A 223 -11.30 -5.71 -4.90
N LYS A 224 -11.24 -5.15 -6.11
CA LYS A 224 -10.23 -5.43 -7.14
C LYS A 224 -9.37 -4.19 -7.39
N TYR A 225 -8.08 -4.43 -7.62
CA TYR A 225 -7.10 -3.42 -7.96
C TYR A 225 -6.46 -3.81 -9.29
N GLU A 226 -6.60 -2.95 -10.29
CA GLU A 226 -6.05 -3.17 -11.61
C GLU A 226 -4.82 -2.31 -11.81
N TYR A 227 -3.77 -2.93 -12.35
CA TYR A 227 -2.51 -2.29 -12.67
C TYR A 227 -2.29 -2.43 -14.18
N SER A 228 -2.31 -1.30 -14.88
CA SER A 228 -1.99 -1.27 -16.31
C SER A 228 -0.51 -1.63 -16.49
N LEU A 229 -0.26 -2.61 -17.36
CA LEU A 229 1.07 -3.02 -17.77
C LEU A 229 1.47 -2.35 -19.09
N VAL A 230 0.87 -1.22 -19.44
CA VAL A 230 1.18 -0.45 -20.64
C VAL A 230 2.25 0.59 -20.34
N CYS A 231 3.28 0.66 -21.17
CA CYS A 231 4.27 1.72 -21.08
C CYS A 231 3.68 3.04 -21.62
N ALA A 232 3.69 4.09 -20.79
CA ALA A 232 3.15 5.40 -21.19
C ALA A 232 3.97 6.15 -22.28
N ILE A 233 5.06 5.55 -22.80
CA ILE A 233 5.88 6.14 -23.87
C ILE A 233 5.65 5.40 -25.19
N CYS A 234 5.88 4.09 -25.24
CA CYS A 234 5.68 3.31 -26.48
C CYS A 234 4.25 2.82 -26.67
N LEU A 235 3.40 2.91 -25.63
CA LEU A 235 2.01 2.45 -25.62
C LEU A 235 1.84 0.93 -25.81
N ASP A 236 2.95 0.18 -25.78
CA ASP A 236 2.95 -1.28 -25.78
C ASP A 236 3.01 -1.85 -24.35
N THR A 237 2.81 -3.17 -24.24
CA THR A 237 3.10 -3.93 -23.02
C THR A 237 4.51 -3.66 -22.53
N VAL A 238 4.63 -3.37 -21.23
CA VAL A 238 5.89 -3.02 -20.60
C VAL A 238 6.88 -4.18 -20.70
N PHE A 239 8.06 -3.90 -21.26
CA PHE A 239 9.18 -4.83 -21.31
C PHE A 239 10.31 -4.36 -20.39
N ASN A 240 10.75 -5.24 -19.49
CA ASN A 240 11.71 -4.91 -18.42
C ASN A 240 11.22 -3.68 -17.63
N PRO A 241 10.14 -3.85 -16.84
CA PRO A 241 9.42 -2.75 -16.22
C PRO A 241 10.32 -1.87 -15.35
N TYR A 242 10.05 -0.57 -15.40
CA TYR A 242 10.75 0.43 -14.62
C TYR A 242 9.76 1.45 -14.07
N ALA A 243 9.56 1.44 -12.76
CA ALA A 243 8.72 2.42 -12.08
C ALA A 243 9.57 3.58 -11.54
N LEU A 244 9.18 4.81 -11.84
CA LEU A 244 9.77 6.00 -11.22
C LEU A 244 9.27 6.17 -9.79
N GLY A 245 9.91 7.02 -8.99
CA GLY A 245 9.47 7.31 -7.61
C GLY A 245 8.08 7.91 -7.49
N CYS A 246 7.53 8.41 -8.60
CA CYS A 246 6.14 8.82 -8.76
C CYS A 246 5.22 7.69 -9.25
N GLY A 247 5.60 6.42 -9.09
CA GLY A 247 4.74 5.28 -9.43
C GLY A 247 4.52 4.98 -10.92
N HIS A 248 4.83 5.90 -11.84
CA HIS A 248 4.61 5.69 -13.27
C HIS A 248 5.54 4.61 -13.84
N LEU A 249 4.96 3.73 -14.65
CA LEU A 249 5.59 2.53 -15.19
C LEU A 249 5.98 2.69 -16.66
N PHE A 250 7.21 2.28 -17.00
CA PHE A 250 7.76 2.37 -18.35
C PHE A 250 8.62 1.15 -18.68
N CYS A 251 8.88 0.91 -19.97
CA CYS A 251 9.97 0.02 -20.36
C CYS A 251 11.30 0.63 -19.92
N LYS A 252 12.27 -0.19 -19.48
CA LYS A 252 13.60 0.30 -19.11
C LYS A 252 14.24 1.15 -20.22
N SER A 253 14.11 0.73 -21.48
CA SER A 253 14.59 1.48 -22.64
C SER A 253 13.92 2.85 -22.77
N CYS A 254 12.60 2.90 -22.72
CA CYS A 254 11.84 4.14 -22.81
C CYS A 254 12.20 5.12 -21.69
N ALA A 255 12.33 4.61 -20.46
CA ALA A 255 12.70 5.44 -19.31
C ALA A 255 14.14 5.97 -19.41
N CYS A 256 15.09 5.16 -19.88
CA CYS A 256 16.48 5.60 -20.11
C CYS A 256 16.57 6.63 -21.24
N SER A 257 15.88 6.39 -22.36
CA SER A 257 15.83 7.34 -23.48
C SER A 257 15.21 8.68 -23.07
N ALA A 258 14.12 8.67 -22.30
CA ALA A 258 13.49 9.89 -21.79
C ALA A 258 14.43 10.67 -20.84
N ALA A 259 15.31 9.97 -20.14
CA ALA A 259 16.32 10.57 -19.26
C ALA A 259 17.63 10.89 -19.97
N SER A 260 17.73 10.70 -21.28
CA SER A 260 18.95 10.89 -22.08
C SER A 260 20.17 10.12 -21.55
N VAL A 261 19.95 8.90 -21.04
CA VAL A 261 21.01 8.00 -20.57
C VAL A 261 21.06 6.70 -21.35
N LEU A 262 22.23 6.08 -21.40
CA LEU A 262 22.41 4.80 -22.09
C LEU A 262 21.76 3.67 -21.29
N LEU A 263 21.17 2.69 -21.99
CA LEU A 263 20.44 1.57 -21.38
C LEU A 263 21.28 0.76 -20.37
N PHE A 264 22.59 0.63 -20.62
CA PHE A 264 23.51 -0.11 -19.75
C PHE A 264 23.93 0.68 -18.50
N GLN A 265 24.00 2.03 -18.59
CA GLN A 265 24.20 2.91 -17.43
C GLN A 265 22.94 2.90 -16.54
N GLY A 266 21.78 2.96 -17.19
CA GLY A 266 20.48 3.01 -16.53
C GLY A 266 20.21 4.35 -15.84
N LEU A 267 19.01 4.50 -15.30
CA LEU A 267 18.53 5.73 -14.65
C LEU A 267 19.28 6.13 -13.37
N LYS A 268 20.24 5.32 -12.91
CA LYS A 268 21.12 5.70 -11.79
C LYS A 268 22.04 6.86 -12.18
N GLU A 269 22.47 6.90 -13.43
CA GLU A 269 23.37 7.92 -13.99
C GLU A 269 22.62 9.11 -14.59
N ALA A 270 21.28 9.13 -14.48
CA ALA A 270 20.48 10.24 -14.97
C ALA A 270 20.72 11.53 -14.14
N PRO A 271 20.68 12.71 -14.78
CA PRO A 271 20.71 13.99 -14.09
C PRO A 271 19.62 14.11 -13.01
N GLN A 272 19.89 14.86 -11.95
CA GLN A 272 18.98 14.97 -10.79
C GLN A 272 17.69 15.74 -11.11
N ASP A 273 17.63 16.45 -12.23
CA ASP A 273 16.51 17.27 -12.67
C ASP A 273 15.61 16.58 -13.71
N VAL A 274 15.92 15.33 -14.09
CA VAL A 274 15.06 14.55 -15.00
C VAL A 274 13.67 14.43 -14.40
N LYS A 275 12.66 14.65 -15.24
CA LYS A 275 11.25 14.64 -14.86
C LYS A 275 10.53 13.43 -15.43
N CYS A 276 9.53 12.96 -14.71
CA CYS A 276 8.62 11.93 -15.20
C CYS A 276 7.91 12.42 -16.48
N PRO A 277 7.90 11.64 -17.58
CA PRO A 277 7.18 12.00 -18.81
C PRO A 277 5.67 12.17 -18.63
N VAL A 278 5.07 11.57 -17.60
CA VAL A 278 3.63 11.64 -17.34
C VAL A 278 3.27 12.79 -16.40
N CYS A 279 3.81 12.80 -15.18
CA CYS A 279 3.41 13.77 -14.14
C CYS A 279 4.41 14.92 -13.93
N ARG A 280 5.56 14.91 -14.63
CA ARG A 280 6.61 15.93 -14.55
C ARG A 280 7.25 16.13 -13.17
N SER A 281 6.97 15.26 -12.20
CA SER A 281 7.69 15.25 -10.92
C SER A 281 9.16 14.90 -11.17
N VAL A 282 10.06 15.47 -10.36
CA VAL A 282 11.47 15.09 -10.38
C VAL A 282 11.58 13.58 -10.13
N CYS A 283 12.34 12.90 -10.96
CA CYS A 283 12.56 11.47 -10.89
C CYS A 283 13.36 11.13 -9.63
N THR A 284 12.67 10.89 -8.52
CA THR A 284 13.26 10.15 -7.41
C THR A 284 13.41 8.69 -7.82
N ARG A 285 14.60 8.14 -7.60
CA ARG A 285 14.97 6.82 -8.09
C ARG A 285 14.10 5.75 -7.41
N MET A 286 13.23 5.09 -8.17
CA MET A 286 12.75 3.76 -7.83
C MET A 286 13.10 2.82 -8.98
N ARG A 287 13.30 1.55 -8.67
CA ARG A 287 13.59 0.51 -9.65
C ARG A 287 12.75 -0.69 -9.25
N CYS A 288 11.62 -0.86 -9.89
CA CYS A 288 11.02 -2.17 -10.09
C CYS A 288 11.95 -2.91 -11.06
N THR A 289 12.33 -4.15 -10.78
CA THR A 289 13.29 -4.94 -11.56
C THR A 289 12.71 -6.27 -11.89
#